data_AF-A0A354WPD9-F1
#
_entry.id   AF-A0A354WPD9-F1
#
_cell.length_a   1.000
_cell.length_b   1.000
_cell.length_c   1.000
_cell.angle_alpha   90.00
_cell.angle_beta   90.00
_cell.angle_gamma   90.00
#
_symmetry.space_group_name_H-M   'P 1'
#
loop_
_entity.id
_entity.type
_entity.pdbx_description
1 polymer ?
#
loop_
_entity_poly.entity_id
_entity_poly.type
_entity_poly.pdbx_seq_one_letter_code
_entity_poly.pdbx_strand_id
1 'polypeptide(L)'
;ERHKTGVTVILPCEDDIFRSKMPAAYHVLNGFGKTAGLMQIGELGTLETPIALTNTLNVGLVHDAMVEYMCRQGERRGYPVLSVNPVVCECNDASLNDIRHRAVGQAEVFAAIAAASADFAQGDVGAGKGMTCHDLKGGIGSSSRLITIGGETFTLGVLVLTNHGCLRDLTVGGETIGKEIERRIREDTPDEGSCIMIVGTDLPVTSRQLGRIIRRCSVGLARLGSYIGHGSGEIMVGFSTANRIPAQGDCLNFRCIHESHMDDAFRAVAEATEEAVLRSMLEAHPVTGYTGKVRHSLSEFWQP
;
A
#
# COMPACT_ATOMS: atom_id res chain seq x y z
N GLU A 1 -19.28 -7.65 -15.68
CA GLU A 1 -18.11 -6.82 -16.04
C GLU A 1 -16.88 -7.72 -16.07
N ARG A 2 -16.09 -7.69 -17.16
CA ARG A 2 -14.96 -8.62 -17.37
C ARG A 2 -13.72 -8.25 -16.54
N HIS A 3 -13.48 -6.95 -16.38
CA HIS A 3 -12.31 -6.43 -15.70
C HIS A 3 -12.72 -5.90 -14.33
N LYS A 4 -12.08 -6.42 -13.29
CA LYS A 4 -12.24 -5.96 -11.91
C LYS A 4 -10.87 -5.55 -11.40
N THR A 5 -10.27 -4.56 -12.04
CA THR A 5 -8.88 -4.18 -11.76
C THR A 5 -8.67 -2.70 -11.99
N GLY A 6 -7.48 -2.21 -11.69
CA GLY A 6 -7.11 -0.82 -11.89
C GLY A 6 -5.71 -0.54 -11.37
N VAL A 7 -5.45 0.76 -11.16
CA VAL A 7 -4.20 1.26 -10.60
C VAL A 7 -4.53 2.31 -9.55
N THR A 8 -3.76 2.33 -8.47
CA THR A 8 -3.75 3.38 -7.46
C THR A 8 -2.37 4.01 -7.47
N VAL A 9 -2.28 5.34 -7.49
CA VAL A 9 -1.00 6.05 -7.46
C VAL A 9 -0.94 6.96 -6.24
N ILE A 10 0.18 6.91 -5.53
CA ILE A 10 0.49 7.73 -4.37
C ILE A 10 1.57 8.72 -4.80
N LEU A 11 1.25 10.02 -4.75
CA LEU A 11 2.20 11.12 -4.95
C LEU A 11 2.72 11.58 -3.56
N PRO A 12 3.99 11.32 -3.21
CA PRO A 12 4.53 11.72 -1.91
C PRO A 12 4.66 13.24 -1.72
N CYS A 13 4.71 13.97 -2.83
CA CYS A 13 4.76 15.43 -2.86
C CYS A 13 4.31 15.98 -4.23
N GLU A 14 4.08 17.29 -4.25
CA GLU A 14 3.83 18.07 -5.48
C GLU A 14 5.14 18.51 -6.17
N ASP A 15 6.26 18.55 -5.44
CA ASP A 15 7.56 18.99 -5.94
C ASP A 15 8.28 17.91 -6.77
N ASP A 16 9.46 18.24 -7.28
CA ASP A 16 10.26 17.34 -8.11
C ASP A 16 10.94 16.25 -7.28
N ILE A 17 10.21 15.17 -6.98
CA ILE A 17 10.72 14.03 -6.20
C ILE A 17 12.00 13.40 -6.77
N PHE A 18 12.26 13.51 -8.08
CA PHE A 18 13.46 12.95 -8.69
C PHE A 18 14.71 13.75 -8.30
N ARG A 19 14.59 15.08 -8.25
CA ARG A 19 15.68 15.99 -7.84
C ARG A 19 15.71 16.30 -6.34
N SER A 20 14.58 16.11 -5.66
CA SER A 20 14.32 16.38 -4.25
C SER A 20 13.76 15.11 -3.60
N LYS A 21 14.62 14.09 -3.47
CA LYS A 21 14.24 12.75 -3.02
C LYS A 21 13.82 12.75 -1.54
N MET A 22 13.17 11.68 -1.11
CA MET A 22 12.76 11.50 0.28
C MET A 22 13.41 10.28 0.91
N PRO A 23 13.72 10.29 2.22
CA PRO A 23 14.06 9.06 2.95
C PRO A 23 12.97 8.01 2.76
N ALA A 24 13.37 6.80 2.42
CA ALA A 24 12.47 5.69 2.18
C ALA A 24 13.05 4.37 2.69
N ALA A 25 12.17 3.40 2.90
CA ALA A 25 12.54 2.05 3.29
C ALA A 25 11.50 1.05 2.81
N TYR A 26 11.86 -0.23 2.77
CA TYR A 26 10.92 -1.31 2.54
C TYR A 26 11.15 -2.46 3.52
N HIS A 27 10.15 -3.32 3.66
CA HIS A 27 10.28 -4.60 4.33
C HIS A 27 9.46 -5.66 3.60
N VAL A 28 10.06 -6.82 3.38
CA VAL A 28 9.37 -8.01 2.88
C VAL A 28 9.15 -8.92 4.08
N LEU A 29 7.90 -9.08 4.48
CA LEU A 29 7.53 -10.00 5.55
C LEU A 29 7.29 -11.41 5.00
N ASN A 30 6.57 -11.51 3.88
CA ASN A 30 6.55 -12.70 3.03
C ASN A 30 6.73 -12.30 1.56
N GLY A 31 7.60 -13.03 0.87
CA GLY A 31 8.14 -12.67 -0.45
C GLY A 31 7.36 -13.18 -1.64
N PHE A 32 6.12 -13.64 -1.48
CA PHE A 32 5.33 -14.18 -2.59
C PHE A 32 4.84 -13.11 -3.60
N GLY A 33 5.28 -11.85 -3.49
CA GLY A 33 4.93 -10.73 -4.38
C GLY A 33 5.91 -10.48 -5.52
N LYS A 34 5.48 -9.72 -6.53
CA LYS A 34 6.24 -9.40 -7.78
C LYS A 34 6.51 -7.89 -7.86
N THR A 35 6.75 -7.25 -6.72
CA THR A 35 6.99 -5.80 -6.61
C THR A 35 8.31 -5.39 -7.29
N ALA A 36 8.32 -4.23 -7.96
CA ALA A 36 9.49 -3.64 -8.60
C ALA A 36 10.00 -2.39 -7.85
N GLY A 37 11.31 -2.15 -7.94
CA GLY A 37 11.96 -0.93 -7.44
C GLY A 37 12.53 -1.01 -6.01
N LEU A 38 12.34 -2.12 -5.29
CA LEU A 38 12.75 -2.23 -3.88
C LEU A 38 14.26 -2.28 -3.68
N MET A 39 15.03 -2.88 -4.61
CA MET A 39 16.49 -3.01 -4.45
C MET A 39 17.17 -1.65 -4.25
N GLN A 40 16.85 -0.65 -5.07
CA GLN A 40 17.44 0.68 -4.96
C GLN A 40 16.95 1.44 -3.72
N ILE A 41 15.71 1.18 -3.25
CA ILE A 41 15.27 1.69 -1.94
C ILE A 41 16.13 1.11 -0.82
N GLY A 42 16.46 -0.18 -0.88
CA GLY A 42 17.32 -0.84 0.11
C GLY A 42 18.75 -0.32 0.12
N GLU A 43 19.29 -0.04 -1.06
CA GLU A 43 20.65 0.45 -1.24
C GLU A 43 20.79 1.92 -0.86
N LEU A 44 19.92 2.79 -1.38
CA LEU A 44 20.06 4.24 -1.25
C LEU A 44 19.23 4.82 -0.09
N GLY A 45 18.22 4.09 0.38
CA GLY A 45 17.31 4.60 1.41
C GLY A 45 16.48 5.79 0.95
N THR A 46 16.20 5.88 -0.37
CA THR A 46 15.48 7.02 -0.97
C THR A 46 14.36 6.63 -1.91
N LEU A 47 13.31 7.45 -1.94
CA LEU A 47 12.24 7.42 -2.94
C LEU A 47 12.41 8.59 -3.92
N GLU A 48 12.37 8.29 -5.22
CA GLU A 48 12.62 9.24 -6.31
C GLU A 48 11.51 9.28 -7.37
N THR A 49 10.41 8.57 -7.12
CA THR A 49 9.24 8.46 -8.00
C THR A 49 7.96 8.37 -7.17
N PRO A 50 6.78 8.63 -7.76
CA PRO A 50 5.53 8.21 -7.14
C PRO A 50 5.46 6.69 -7.00
N ILE A 51 4.60 6.21 -6.10
CA ILE A 51 4.38 4.78 -5.88
C ILE A 51 3.10 4.36 -6.60
N ALA A 52 3.15 3.29 -7.39
CA ALA A 52 1.98 2.73 -8.04
C ALA A 52 1.62 1.34 -7.47
N LEU A 53 0.33 1.07 -7.35
CA LEU A 53 -0.24 -0.21 -6.95
C LEU A 53 -1.12 -0.73 -8.09
N THR A 54 -1.03 -2.01 -8.44
CA THR A 54 -1.92 -2.64 -9.46
C THR A 54 -2.06 -4.14 -9.22
N ASN A 55 -2.49 -4.91 -10.23
CA ASN A 55 -2.48 -6.37 -10.17
C ASN A 55 -1.15 -7.00 -10.61
N THR A 56 -0.93 -8.25 -10.21
CA THR A 56 0.33 -8.98 -10.42
C THR A 56 0.84 -8.97 -11.86
N LEU A 57 -0.02 -9.19 -12.85
CA LEU A 57 0.40 -9.34 -14.25
C LEU A 57 0.59 -7.99 -14.96
N ASN A 58 0.24 -6.89 -14.31
CA ASN A 58 0.37 -5.53 -14.84
C ASN A 58 1.58 -4.76 -14.29
N VAL A 59 2.37 -5.32 -13.36
CA VAL A 59 3.54 -4.63 -12.79
C VAL A 59 4.47 -4.08 -13.87
N GLY A 60 4.81 -4.89 -14.89
CA GLY A 60 5.68 -4.46 -15.98
C GLY A 60 5.11 -3.32 -16.81
N LEU A 61 3.79 -3.34 -17.09
CA LEU A 61 3.11 -2.30 -17.87
C LEU A 61 3.00 -0.99 -17.09
N VAL A 62 2.70 -1.07 -15.79
CA VAL A 62 2.63 0.10 -14.91
C VAL A 62 4.03 0.67 -14.67
N HIS A 63 5.05 -0.17 -14.54
CA HIS A 63 6.44 0.27 -14.47
C HIS A 63 6.85 1.04 -15.72
N ASP A 64 6.60 0.50 -16.91
CA ASP A 64 6.88 1.16 -18.20
C ASP A 64 6.20 2.54 -18.28
N ALA A 65 4.91 2.61 -17.93
CA ALA A 65 4.19 3.89 -17.88
C ALA A 65 4.78 4.88 -16.87
N MET A 66 5.23 4.42 -15.71
CA MET A 66 5.88 5.26 -14.71
C MET A 66 7.24 5.78 -15.18
N VAL A 67 8.03 4.98 -15.93
CA VAL A 67 9.26 5.46 -16.59
C VAL A 67 8.92 6.58 -17.57
N GLU A 68 7.96 6.35 -18.46
CA GLU A 68 7.52 7.35 -19.44
C GLU A 68 7.03 8.65 -18.76
N TYR A 69 6.26 8.53 -17.68
CA TYR A 69 5.84 9.68 -16.88
C TYR A 69 7.04 10.48 -16.37
N MET A 70 8.02 9.82 -15.75
CA MET A 70 9.19 10.48 -15.18
C MET A 70 10.07 11.14 -16.25
N CYS A 71 10.27 10.49 -17.41
CA CYS A 71 10.97 11.08 -18.55
C CYS A 71 10.28 12.36 -19.04
N ARG A 72 8.94 12.34 -19.23
CA ARG A 72 8.17 13.54 -19.61
C ARG A 72 8.27 14.66 -18.58
N GLN A 73 8.29 14.34 -17.29
CA GLN A 73 8.46 15.35 -16.25
C GLN A 73 9.86 15.98 -16.31
N GLY A 74 10.91 15.19 -16.56
CA GLY A 74 12.26 15.69 -16.78
C GLY A 74 12.36 16.63 -17.97
N GLU A 75 11.81 16.23 -19.12
CA GLU A 75 11.76 17.05 -20.33
C GLU A 75 11.05 18.39 -20.09
N ARG A 76 9.87 18.36 -19.44
CA ARG A 76 9.11 19.56 -19.07
C ARG A 76 9.90 20.50 -18.14
N ARG A 77 10.75 19.94 -17.29
CA ARG A 77 11.60 20.67 -16.33
C ARG A 77 12.99 20.98 -16.87
N GLY A 78 13.30 20.63 -18.12
CA GLY A 78 14.54 20.97 -18.81
C GLY A 78 15.76 20.13 -18.42
N TYR A 79 15.59 18.88 -18.00
CA TYR A 79 16.71 17.95 -17.75
C TYR A 79 16.42 16.53 -18.26
N PRO A 80 17.45 15.78 -18.74
CA PRO A 80 17.26 14.41 -19.16
C PRO A 80 17.15 13.45 -17.96
N VAL A 81 16.24 12.49 -18.04
CA VAL A 81 16.18 11.34 -17.13
C VAL A 81 16.88 10.17 -17.82
N LEU A 82 18.09 9.83 -17.35
CA LEU A 82 18.92 8.78 -17.96
C LEU A 82 18.70 7.39 -17.33
N SER A 83 18.21 7.39 -16.10
CA SER A 83 17.71 6.21 -15.38
C SER A 83 16.73 6.70 -14.33
N VAL A 84 15.86 5.81 -13.89
CA VAL A 84 14.88 6.08 -12.83
C VAL A 84 14.48 4.75 -12.20
N ASN A 85 14.16 4.77 -10.92
CA ASN A 85 13.64 3.64 -10.17
C ASN A 85 12.16 3.84 -9.78
N PRO A 86 11.20 3.49 -10.66
CA PRO A 86 9.80 3.41 -10.32
C PRO A 86 9.52 2.34 -9.26
N VAL A 87 8.66 2.68 -8.30
CA VAL A 87 8.17 1.71 -7.30
C VAL A 87 6.78 1.25 -7.69
N VAL A 88 6.65 -0.03 -8.03
CA VAL A 88 5.37 -0.64 -8.43
C VAL A 88 5.10 -1.88 -7.59
N CYS A 89 4.08 -1.82 -6.75
CA CYS A 89 3.64 -2.93 -5.90
C CYS A 89 2.34 -3.55 -6.43
N GLU A 90 1.99 -4.74 -5.97
CA GLU A 90 0.85 -5.48 -6.52
C GLU A 90 0.16 -6.41 -5.53
N CYS A 91 -1.07 -6.80 -5.89
CA CYS A 91 -1.78 -7.94 -5.34
C CYS A 91 -2.47 -8.73 -6.47
N ASN A 92 -2.81 -10.00 -6.24
CA ASN A 92 -3.41 -10.85 -7.27
C ASN A 92 -4.95 -10.83 -7.25
N ASP A 93 -5.58 -10.22 -8.24
CA ASP A 93 -7.05 -10.12 -8.38
C ASP A 93 -7.70 -11.24 -9.24
N ALA A 94 -6.97 -12.31 -9.58
CA ALA A 94 -7.43 -13.34 -10.52
C ALA A 94 -8.73 -14.05 -10.11
N SER A 95 -9.12 -14.00 -8.84
CA SER A 95 -10.36 -14.59 -8.33
C SER A 95 -11.61 -13.84 -8.82
N LEU A 96 -11.48 -12.53 -9.09
CA LEU A 96 -12.59 -11.66 -9.53
C LEU A 96 -12.37 -11.05 -10.91
N ASN A 97 -11.12 -10.94 -11.35
CA ASN A 97 -10.70 -10.27 -12.59
C ASN A 97 -10.15 -11.27 -13.62
N ASP A 98 -10.39 -11.02 -14.91
CA ASP A 98 -9.68 -11.72 -16.00
C ASP A 98 -8.24 -11.17 -16.11
N ILE A 99 -7.39 -11.53 -15.13
CA ILE A 99 -6.05 -10.97 -14.94
C ILE A 99 -5.14 -11.15 -16.16
N ARG A 100 -5.34 -12.23 -16.92
CA ARG A 100 -4.54 -12.56 -18.10
C ARG A 100 -4.75 -11.58 -19.25
N HIS A 101 -5.87 -10.87 -19.27
CA HIS A 101 -6.13 -9.83 -20.26
C HIS A 101 -5.26 -8.58 -20.06
N ARG A 102 -4.68 -8.39 -18.86
CA ARG A 102 -3.78 -7.28 -18.54
C ARG A 102 -4.34 -5.91 -18.94
N ALA A 103 -5.53 -5.60 -18.43
CA ALA A 103 -6.33 -4.45 -18.87
C ALA A 103 -5.84 -3.06 -18.42
N VAL A 104 -4.73 -2.97 -17.66
CA VAL A 104 -4.18 -1.70 -17.17
C VAL A 104 -2.95 -1.36 -17.99
N GLY A 105 -2.89 -0.14 -18.55
CA GLY A 105 -1.74 0.37 -19.27
C GLY A 105 -1.46 1.84 -18.94
N GLN A 106 -0.73 2.50 -19.84
CA GLN A 106 -0.26 3.87 -19.64
C GLN A 106 -1.39 4.88 -19.43
N ALA A 107 -2.51 4.74 -20.15
CA ALA A 107 -3.63 5.66 -20.05
C ALA A 107 -4.22 5.66 -18.63
N GLU A 108 -4.43 4.48 -18.03
CA GLU A 108 -4.96 4.32 -16.68
C GLU A 108 -3.98 4.86 -15.63
N VAL A 109 -2.67 4.61 -15.80
CA VAL A 109 -1.64 5.14 -14.90
C VAL A 109 -1.62 6.67 -14.93
N PHE A 110 -1.67 7.27 -16.12
CA PHE A 110 -1.63 8.72 -16.28
C PHE A 110 -2.90 9.37 -15.73
N ALA A 111 -4.05 8.73 -15.94
CA ALA A 111 -5.31 9.18 -15.36
C ALA A 111 -5.26 9.13 -13.82
N ALA A 112 -4.73 8.06 -13.23
CA ALA A 112 -4.58 7.95 -11.79
C ALA A 112 -3.60 8.98 -11.21
N ILE A 113 -2.49 9.27 -11.90
CA ILE A 113 -1.58 10.35 -11.52
C ILE A 113 -2.29 11.71 -11.56
N ALA A 114 -3.03 12.00 -12.63
CA ALA A 114 -3.72 13.27 -12.79
C ALA A 114 -4.87 13.46 -11.79
N ALA A 115 -5.50 12.37 -11.35
CA ALA A 115 -6.60 12.38 -10.38
C ALA A 115 -6.15 12.31 -8.92
N ALA A 116 -4.84 12.14 -8.65
CA ALA A 116 -4.33 12.04 -7.29
C ALA A 116 -4.64 13.32 -6.50
N SER A 117 -5.26 13.17 -5.32
CA SER A 117 -5.64 14.29 -4.47
C SER A 117 -5.64 13.86 -2.99
N ALA A 118 -5.74 14.83 -2.08
CA ALA A 118 -5.81 14.57 -0.64
C ALA A 118 -7.04 13.74 -0.26
N ASP A 119 -8.19 13.99 -0.91
CA ASP A 119 -9.40 13.21 -0.75
C ASP A 119 -9.44 12.08 -1.80
N PHE A 120 -9.66 10.86 -1.35
CA PHE A 120 -9.71 9.70 -2.23
C PHE A 120 -10.69 8.64 -1.71
N ALA A 121 -11.25 7.87 -2.64
CA ALA A 121 -12.14 6.76 -2.32
C ALA A 121 -11.38 5.56 -1.74
N GLN A 122 -12.05 4.80 -0.88
CA GLN A 122 -11.59 3.53 -0.32
C GLN A 122 -12.50 2.38 -0.81
N GLY A 123 -12.19 1.15 -0.44
CA GLY A 123 -12.92 -0.04 -0.84
C GLY A 123 -12.53 -0.54 -2.23
N ASP A 124 -13.52 -0.88 -3.06
CA ASP A 124 -13.34 -1.52 -4.36
C ASP A 124 -13.02 -0.52 -5.49
N VAL A 125 -11.94 0.25 -5.31
CA VAL A 125 -11.47 1.28 -6.27
C VAL A 125 -10.00 1.09 -6.63
N GLY A 126 -9.57 1.65 -7.77
CA GLY A 126 -8.18 1.59 -8.24
C GLY A 126 -7.64 0.17 -8.27
N ALA A 127 -6.46 -0.05 -7.69
CA ALA A 127 -5.87 -1.39 -7.55
C ALA A 127 -6.72 -2.35 -6.71
N GLY A 128 -7.57 -1.84 -5.81
CA GLY A 128 -8.43 -2.62 -4.93
C GLY A 128 -9.67 -3.22 -5.59
N LYS A 129 -9.94 -2.88 -6.88
CA LYS A 129 -11.21 -3.20 -7.54
C LYS A 129 -11.58 -4.69 -7.47
N GLY A 130 -10.60 -5.58 -7.68
CA GLY A 130 -10.78 -7.03 -7.70
C GLY A 130 -10.21 -7.78 -6.51
N MET A 131 -9.89 -7.09 -5.41
CA MET A 131 -9.23 -7.71 -4.28
C MET A 131 -10.22 -8.33 -3.27
N THR A 132 -9.75 -9.36 -2.57
CA THR A 132 -10.47 -10.16 -1.56
C THR A 132 -9.70 -10.15 -0.23
N CYS A 133 -10.34 -9.79 0.87
CA CYS A 133 -9.71 -9.82 2.19
C CYS A 133 -10.56 -10.63 3.17
N HIS A 134 -9.97 -11.62 3.85
CA HIS A 134 -10.67 -12.56 4.72
C HIS A 134 -11.89 -13.18 4.04
N ASP A 135 -11.72 -13.62 2.79
CA ASP A 135 -12.75 -14.14 1.87
C ASP A 135 -13.96 -13.23 1.60
N LEU A 136 -13.98 -12.03 2.19
CA LEU A 136 -14.90 -10.95 1.88
C LEU A 136 -14.26 -10.01 0.86
N LYS A 137 -15.03 -9.02 0.42
CA LYS A 137 -14.50 -7.97 -0.45
C LYS A 137 -13.47 -7.14 0.33
N GLY A 138 -12.25 -7.07 -0.21
CA GLY A 138 -11.20 -6.16 0.25
C GLY A 138 -11.00 -4.99 -0.71
N GLY A 139 -9.84 -4.34 -0.66
CA GLY A 139 -9.50 -3.28 -1.59
C GLY A 139 -8.53 -2.26 -1.03
N ILE A 140 -8.76 -0.98 -1.34
CA ILE A 140 -7.99 0.13 -0.79
C ILE A 140 -8.55 0.51 0.57
N GLY A 141 -7.68 0.66 1.57
CA GLY A 141 -8.06 1.24 2.85
C GLY A 141 -7.00 2.19 3.36
N SER A 142 -7.37 3.15 4.19
CA SER A 142 -6.42 4.10 4.76
C SER A 142 -6.87 4.61 6.13
N SER A 143 -5.90 4.87 6.98
CA SER A 143 -6.05 5.53 8.28
C SER A 143 -4.76 6.27 8.65
N SER A 144 -4.83 7.13 9.66
CA SER A 144 -3.69 7.90 10.16
C SER A 144 -3.72 8.08 11.67
N ARG A 145 -2.56 8.41 12.25
CA ARG A 145 -2.40 8.75 13.66
C ARG A 145 -1.54 10.00 13.81
N LEU A 146 -1.85 10.78 14.83
CA LEU A 146 -1.00 11.88 15.28
C LEU A 146 -0.05 11.38 16.38
N ILE A 147 1.20 11.83 16.33
CA ILE A 147 2.27 11.48 17.28
C ILE A 147 2.85 12.78 17.81
N THR A 148 2.96 12.95 19.12
CA THR A 148 3.58 14.15 19.71
C THR A 148 4.91 13.81 20.37
N ILE A 149 6.01 14.39 19.87
CA ILE A 149 7.38 14.16 20.36
C ILE A 149 8.04 15.52 20.58
N GLY A 150 8.55 15.75 21.79
CA GLY A 150 9.25 17.00 22.12
C GLY A 150 8.40 18.28 21.99
N GLY A 151 7.06 18.14 22.07
CA GLY A 151 6.11 19.26 21.90
C GLY A 151 5.73 19.56 20.45
N GLU A 152 6.30 18.85 19.47
CA GLU A 152 5.89 18.91 18.06
C GLU A 152 4.96 17.74 17.74
N THR A 153 3.91 18.01 16.95
CA THR A 153 2.97 16.98 16.47
C THR A 153 3.28 16.61 15.03
N PHE A 154 3.36 15.32 14.79
CA PHE A 154 3.63 14.66 13.52
C PHE A 154 2.45 13.79 13.12
N THR A 155 2.33 13.51 11.82
CA THR A 155 1.35 12.62 11.22
C THR A 155 2.01 11.37 10.68
N LEU A 156 1.39 10.23 10.93
CA LEU A 156 1.70 8.96 10.29
C LEU A 156 0.45 8.42 9.62
N GLY A 157 0.49 8.29 8.30
CA GLY A 157 -0.58 7.71 7.49
C GLY A 157 -0.20 6.33 6.94
N VAL A 158 -1.20 5.46 6.82
CA VAL A 158 -1.09 4.15 6.21
C VAL A 158 -2.14 4.02 5.11
N LEU A 159 -1.75 3.58 3.93
CA LEU A 159 -2.63 3.12 2.86
C LEU A 159 -2.34 1.66 2.58
N VAL A 160 -3.37 0.83 2.52
CA VAL A 160 -3.25 -0.61 2.26
C VAL A 160 -3.97 -1.02 0.97
N LEU A 161 -3.43 -2.04 0.31
CA LEU A 161 -4.12 -2.82 -0.71
C LEU A 161 -4.31 -4.23 -0.13
N THR A 162 -5.54 -4.56 0.28
CA THR A 162 -5.84 -5.79 1.01
C THR A 162 -6.33 -6.88 0.09
N ASN A 163 -5.57 -7.97 0.00
CA ASN A 163 -5.93 -9.15 -0.77
C ASN A 163 -5.54 -10.44 -0.04
N HIS A 164 -5.77 -10.55 1.28
CA HIS A 164 -5.21 -11.61 2.12
C HIS A 164 -6.17 -12.05 3.24
N GLY A 165 -5.80 -13.10 3.96
CA GLY A 165 -6.45 -13.56 5.18
C GLY A 165 -7.56 -14.58 4.92
N CYS A 166 -7.79 -15.43 5.92
CA CYS A 166 -8.90 -16.39 5.94
C CYS A 166 -10.08 -15.80 6.72
N LEU A 167 -11.32 -15.99 6.23
CA LEU A 167 -12.51 -15.48 6.91
C LEU A 167 -12.61 -15.95 8.34
N ARG A 168 -12.36 -17.23 8.61
CA ARG A 168 -12.56 -17.83 9.93
C ARG A 168 -11.73 -17.17 11.04
N ASP A 169 -10.57 -16.60 10.68
CA ASP A 169 -9.64 -15.99 11.61
C ASP A 169 -9.90 -14.48 11.80
N LEU A 170 -10.77 -13.88 10.98
CA LEU A 170 -11.10 -12.45 11.05
C LEU A 170 -11.50 -12.05 12.47
N THR A 171 -10.69 -11.18 13.05
CA THR A 171 -10.82 -10.67 14.41
C THR A 171 -10.96 -9.16 14.36
N VAL A 172 -11.93 -8.59 15.09
CA VAL A 172 -12.14 -7.14 15.16
C VAL A 172 -12.36 -6.76 16.61
N GLY A 173 -11.61 -5.78 17.12
CA GLY A 173 -11.71 -5.37 18.53
C GLY A 173 -11.36 -6.48 19.53
N GLY A 174 -10.61 -7.50 19.12
CA GLY A 174 -10.30 -8.69 19.92
C GLY A 174 -11.35 -9.80 19.87
N GLU A 175 -12.46 -9.60 19.15
CA GLU A 175 -13.50 -10.61 18.96
C GLU A 175 -13.35 -11.28 17.58
N THR A 176 -13.24 -12.62 17.56
CA THR A 176 -13.19 -13.38 16.31
C THR A 176 -14.59 -13.52 15.70
N ILE A 177 -14.97 -12.58 14.85
CA ILE A 177 -16.27 -12.53 14.17
C ILE A 177 -16.35 -13.48 12.96
N GLY A 178 -15.20 -13.85 12.40
CA GLY A 178 -15.07 -14.63 11.18
C GLY A 178 -15.86 -15.92 11.13
N LYS A 179 -15.79 -16.73 12.21
CA LYS A 179 -16.48 -18.02 12.33
C LYS A 179 -17.99 -17.94 12.17
N GLU A 180 -18.61 -16.87 12.65
CA GLU A 180 -20.05 -16.72 12.55
C GLU A 180 -20.47 -16.29 11.14
N ILE A 181 -19.66 -15.46 10.48
CA ILE A 181 -19.88 -15.07 9.07
C ILE A 181 -19.70 -16.26 8.14
N GLU A 182 -18.63 -17.04 8.33
CA GLU A 182 -18.32 -18.25 7.56
C GLU A 182 -19.49 -19.24 7.53
N ARG A 183 -20.14 -19.49 8.67
CA ARG A 183 -21.34 -20.36 8.74
C ARG A 183 -22.50 -19.87 7.87
N ARG A 184 -22.62 -18.55 7.68
CA ARG A 184 -23.69 -17.93 6.89
C ARG A 184 -23.41 -18.01 5.40
N ILE A 185 -22.16 -17.78 4.97
CA ILE A 185 -21.81 -17.76 3.55
C ILE A 185 -21.29 -19.10 2.99
N ARG A 186 -20.91 -20.04 3.87
CA ARG A 186 -20.41 -21.39 3.52
C ARG A 186 -19.22 -21.37 2.55
N GLU A 187 -18.31 -20.41 2.70
CA GLU A 187 -17.03 -20.39 2.01
C GLU A 187 -15.91 -20.78 2.99
N ASP A 188 -15.10 -21.76 2.62
CA ASP A 188 -13.86 -22.12 3.31
C ASP A 188 -12.75 -22.15 2.25
N THR A 189 -11.88 -21.15 2.29
CA THR A 189 -10.73 -21.05 1.39
C THR A 189 -9.45 -20.83 2.18
N PRO A 190 -8.33 -21.46 1.76
CA PRO A 190 -7.04 -21.22 2.37
C PRO A 190 -6.60 -19.77 2.15
N ASP A 191 -5.77 -19.24 3.06
CA ASP A 191 -5.13 -17.92 2.90
C ASP A 191 -4.17 -17.93 1.71
N GLU A 192 -4.65 -17.39 0.59
CA GLU A 192 -3.90 -17.13 -0.62
C GLU A 192 -4.12 -15.66 -0.98
N GLY A 193 -3.04 -14.91 -1.23
CA GLY A 193 -3.23 -13.47 -1.23
C GLY A 193 -2.01 -12.60 -1.36
N SER A 194 -2.14 -11.35 -0.96
CA SER A 194 -1.08 -10.37 -0.74
C SER A 194 -1.64 -9.18 0.03
N CYS A 195 -0.78 -8.46 0.74
CA CYS A 195 -1.14 -7.19 1.34
C CYS A 195 0.03 -6.22 1.15
N ILE A 196 -0.23 -5.11 0.46
CA ILE A 196 0.73 -4.01 0.33
C ILE A 196 0.37 -2.94 1.33
N MET A 197 1.34 -2.49 2.13
CA MET A 197 1.18 -1.37 3.06
C MET A 197 2.14 -0.24 2.70
N ILE A 198 1.58 0.91 2.34
CA ILE A 198 2.33 2.14 2.09
C ILE A 198 2.22 3.03 3.32
N VAL A 199 3.36 3.45 3.87
CA VAL A 199 3.44 4.32 5.06
C VAL A 199 4.03 5.67 4.68
N GLY A 200 3.29 6.74 4.91
CA GLY A 200 3.77 8.12 4.75
C GLY A 200 3.81 8.82 6.11
N THR A 201 4.87 9.59 6.38
CA THR A 201 4.95 10.36 7.63
C THR A 201 5.75 11.65 7.46
N ASP A 202 5.40 12.69 8.21
CA ASP A 202 6.21 13.91 8.36
C ASP A 202 7.20 13.82 9.54
N LEU A 203 7.28 12.66 10.21
CA LEU A 203 8.23 12.40 11.28
C LEU A 203 9.66 12.40 10.72
N PRO A 204 10.61 13.17 11.28
CA PRO A 204 12.00 13.14 10.85
C PRO A 204 12.64 11.80 11.23
N VAL A 205 12.92 10.96 10.25
CA VAL A 205 13.52 9.63 10.43
C VAL A 205 14.55 9.32 9.37
N THR A 206 15.56 8.54 9.75
CA THR A 206 16.48 7.90 8.79
C THR A 206 15.78 6.72 8.09
N SER A 207 16.32 6.26 6.95
CA SER A 207 15.83 5.06 6.26
C SER A 207 15.82 3.82 7.18
N ARG A 208 16.83 3.66 8.05
CA ARG A 208 16.87 2.59 9.05
C ARG A 208 15.72 2.69 10.07
N GLN A 209 15.45 3.88 10.59
CA GLN A 209 14.36 4.10 11.55
C GLN A 209 13.00 3.86 10.88
N LEU A 210 12.80 4.40 9.67
CA LEU A 210 11.61 4.17 8.87
C LEU A 210 11.39 2.68 8.59
N GLY A 211 12.45 1.96 8.23
CA GLY A 211 12.42 0.51 8.05
C GLY A 211 12.01 -0.26 9.30
N ARG A 212 12.30 0.26 10.50
CA ARG A 212 11.81 -0.32 11.77
C ARG A 212 10.34 0.01 12.01
N ILE A 213 9.89 1.21 11.65
CA ILE A 213 8.50 1.65 11.77
C ILE A 213 7.61 0.77 10.90
N ILE A 214 7.88 0.70 9.59
CA ILE A 214 7.00 -0.02 8.66
C ILE A 214 6.91 -1.52 8.93
N ARG A 215 7.92 -2.13 9.57
CA ARG A 215 7.86 -3.53 10.04
C ARG A 215 6.72 -3.77 11.02
N ARG A 216 6.24 -2.75 11.73
CA ARG A 216 5.16 -2.84 12.71
C ARG A 216 3.78 -2.86 12.09
N CYS A 217 3.64 -2.64 10.77
CA CYS A 217 2.38 -2.91 10.08
C CYS A 217 1.93 -4.37 10.26
N SER A 218 2.89 -5.31 10.42
CA SER A 218 2.60 -6.72 10.72
C SER A 218 1.79 -6.92 12.00
N VAL A 219 1.96 -6.05 13.00
CA VAL A 219 1.19 -6.09 14.24
C VAL A 219 -0.27 -5.74 13.96
N GLY A 220 -0.54 -4.78 13.09
CA GLY A 220 -1.89 -4.43 12.68
C GLY A 220 -2.58 -5.57 11.92
N LEU A 221 -1.86 -6.24 11.01
CA LEU A 221 -2.36 -7.42 10.31
C LEU A 221 -2.70 -8.56 11.28
N ALA A 222 -1.80 -8.86 12.21
CA ALA A 222 -1.98 -9.95 13.18
C ALA A 222 -3.16 -9.70 14.12
N ARG A 223 -3.45 -8.45 14.48
CA ARG A 223 -4.61 -8.07 15.32
C ARG A 223 -5.95 -8.35 14.64
N LEU A 224 -5.96 -8.40 13.30
CA LEU A 224 -7.13 -8.78 12.51
C LEU A 224 -7.20 -10.27 12.19
N GLY A 225 -6.25 -11.07 12.70
CA GLY A 225 -6.22 -12.53 12.52
C GLY A 225 -5.43 -13.01 11.30
N SER A 226 -4.66 -12.13 10.65
CA SER A 226 -3.72 -12.58 9.61
C SER A 226 -2.57 -13.39 10.22
N TYR A 227 -2.28 -14.55 9.64
CA TYR A 227 -1.15 -15.39 10.01
C TYR A 227 -0.03 -15.41 8.96
N ILE A 228 -0.13 -14.55 7.94
CA ILE A 228 0.89 -14.38 6.87
C ILE A 228 1.09 -15.71 6.12
N GLY A 229 0.06 -16.15 5.42
CA GLY A 229 0.05 -17.44 4.71
C GLY A 229 1.13 -17.57 3.62
N HIS A 230 1.51 -18.82 3.31
CA HIS A 230 2.60 -19.15 2.37
C HIS A 230 2.45 -18.46 1.01
N GLY A 231 1.25 -18.50 0.43
CA GLY A 231 0.94 -17.91 -0.88
C GLY A 231 0.69 -16.40 -0.84
N SER A 232 0.98 -15.73 0.28
CA SER A 232 0.69 -14.32 0.47
C SER A 232 1.92 -13.42 0.33
N GLY A 233 1.79 -12.32 -0.41
CA GLY A 233 2.83 -11.30 -0.53
C GLY A 233 2.61 -10.12 0.43
N GLU A 234 3.21 -10.15 1.62
CA GLU A 234 3.18 -9.04 2.58
C GLU A 234 4.42 -8.15 2.44
N ILE A 235 4.24 -6.98 1.83
CA ILE A 235 5.30 -6.01 1.58
C ILE A 235 4.90 -4.64 2.12
N MET A 236 5.83 -4.03 2.85
CA MET A 236 5.68 -2.67 3.36
C MET A 236 6.66 -1.75 2.65
N VAL A 237 6.21 -0.57 2.26
CA VAL A 237 7.05 0.52 1.72
C VAL A 237 6.74 1.79 2.49
N GLY A 238 7.76 2.49 2.95
CA GLY A 238 7.61 3.73 3.70
C GLY A 238 8.39 4.88 3.08
N PHE A 239 7.90 6.10 3.28
CA PHE A 239 8.65 7.34 3.04
C PHE A 239 8.42 8.37 4.15
N SER A 240 9.41 9.22 4.39
CA SER A 240 9.28 10.39 5.27
C SER A 240 9.38 11.68 4.47
N THR A 241 8.44 12.60 4.67
CA THR A 241 8.41 13.91 4.01
C THR A 241 9.23 14.97 4.75
N ALA A 242 9.82 14.64 5.91
CA ALA A 242 10.50 15.59 6.78
C ALA A 242 11.84 16.11 6.24
N ASN A 243 12.61 15.23 5.59
CA ASN A 243 13.90 15.57 4.99
C ASN A 243 13.79 15.48 3.46
N ARG A 244 14.51 16.36 2.76
CA ARG A 244 14.71 16.28 1.30
C ARG A 244 16.17 15.99 1.00
N ILE A 245 16.40 15.04 0.09
CA ILE A 245 17.72 14.60 -0.33
C ILE A 245 17.91 15.09 -1.78
N PRO A 246 18.67 16.17 -2.00
CA PRO A 246 18.87 16.69 -3.35
C PRO A 246 19.67 15.70 -4.19
N ALA A 247 19.46 15.71 -5.51
CA ALA A 247 20.23 14.86 -6.44
C ALA A 247 21.74 15.19 -6.47
N GLN A 248 22.13 16.36 -5.97
CA GLN A 248 23.52 16.82 -5.88
C GLN A 248 23.73 17.53 -4.54
N GLY A 249 24.90 17.33 -3.94
CA GLY A 249 25.31 17.99 -2.71
C GLY A 249 26.49 17.27 -2.07
N ASP A 250 27.36 18.00 -1.38
CA ASP A 250 28.58 17.44 -0.79
C ASP A 250 28.32 16.85 0.60
N CYS A 251 27.56 17.55 1.43
CA CYS A 251 27.19 17.17 2.79
C CYS A 251 25.78 17.68 3.11
N LEU A 252 25.00 16.88 3.81
CA LEU A 252 23.62 17.21 4.18
C LEU A 252 23.45 17.21 5.70
N ASN A 253 22.72 18.20 6.19
CA ASN A 253 22.17 18.15 7.54
C ASN A 253 20.92 17.27 7.51
N PHE A 254 20.86 16.29 8.40
CA PHE A 254 19.75 15.33 8.45
C PHE A 254 19.13 15.35 9.84
N ARG A 255 17.82 15.63 9.91
CA ARG A 255 17.07 15.62 11.16
C ARG A 255 16.49 14.23 11.37
N CYS A 256 16.63 13.70 12.59
CA CYS A 256 15.94 12.47 13.00
C CYS A 256 15.48 12.54 14.45
N ILE A 257 14.42 11.81 14.78
CA ILE A 257 14.02 11.59 16.17
C ILE A 257 15.06 10.74 16.90
N HIS A 258 15.16 10.97 18.21
CA HIS A 258 15.95 10.13 19.09
C HIS A 258 15.31 8.73 19.22
N GLU A 259 16.14 7.70 19.37
CA GLU A 259 15.73 6.29 19.41
C GLU A 259 14.70 5.98 20.49
N SER A 260 14.70 6.72 21.60
CA SER A 260 13.75 6.55 22.71
C SER A 260 12.29 6.88 22.33
N HIS A 261 12.05 7.57 21.22
CA HIS A 261 10.71 7.92 20.74
C HIS A 261 10.16 6.96 19.68
N MET A 262 10.89 5.89 19.35
CA MET A 262 10.48 4.95 18.30
C MET A 262 9.22 4.18 18.67
N ASP A 263 8.97 3.92 19.96
CA ASP A 263 7.80 3.17 20.40
C ASP A 263 6.49 3.91 20.12
N ASP A 264 6.50 5.25 20.15
CA ASP A 264 5.34 6.07 19.79
C ASP A 264 4.98 5.86 18.31
N ALA A 265 5.97 5.87 17.43
CA ALA A 265 5.79 5.60 16.01
C ALA A 265 5.40 4.13 15.73
N PHE A 266 5.95 3.19 16.49
CA PHE A 266 5.62 1.76 16.37
C PHE A 266 4.16 1.46 16.74
N ARG A 267 3.66 2.09 17.80
CA ARG A 267 2.26 1.96 18.19
C ARG A 267 1.35 2.60 17.14
N ALA A 268 1.65 3.84 16.74
CA ALA A 268 0.86 4.59 15.77
C ALA A 268 0.69 3.85 14.43
N VAL A 269 1.77 3.30 13.87
CA VAL A 269 1.69 2.57 12.59
C VAL A 269 0.95 1.22 12.73
N ALA A 270 1.06 0.55 13.87
CA ALA A 270 0.31 -0.70 14.12
C ALA A 270 -1.20 -0.42 14.15
N GLU A 271 -1.62 0.60 14.91
CA GLU A 271 -3.03 1.02 15.00
C GLU A 271 -3.57 1.55 13.67
N ALA A 272 -2.81 2.39 12.97
CA ALA A 272 -3.20 2.89 11.65
C ALA A 272 -3.31 1.76 10.62
N THR A 273 -2.47 0.73 10.71
CA THR A 273 -2.57 -0.44 9.80
C THR A 273 -3.81 -1.27 10.11
N GLU A 274 -4.07 -1.59 11.39
CA GLU A 274 -5.28 -2.32 11.81
C GLU A 274 -6.54 -1.61 11.29
N GLU A 275 -6.64 -0.30 11.53
CA GLU A 275 -7.80 0.46 11.06
C GLU A 275 -7.86 0.55 9.53
N ALA A 276 -6.73 0.79 8.84
CA ALA A 276 -6.72 0.88 7.38
C ALA A 276 -7.21 -0.41 6.72
N VAL A 277 -6.82 -1.58 7.24
CA VAL A 277 -7.32 -2.87 6.73
C VAL A 277 -8.82 -3.00 6.98
N LEU A 278 -9.31 -2.67 8.17
CA LEU A 278 -10.75 -2.71 8.46
C LEU A 278 -11.54 -1.75 7.56
N ARG A 279 -11.05 -0.53 7.35
CA ARG A 279 -11.64 0.46 6.42
C ARG A 279 -11.71 -0.09 4.99
N SER A 280 -10.69 -0.81 4.54
CA SER A 280 -10.72 -1.43 3.20
C SER A 280 -11.88 -2.42 3.01
N MET A 281 -12.29 -3.12 4.07
CA MET A 281 -13.37 -4.11 4.01
C MET A 281 -14.75 -3.47 4.21
N LEU A 282 -14.84 -2.48 5.11
CA LEU A 282 -16.08 -1.74 5.39
C LEU A 282 -16.53 -0.89 4.22
N GLU A 283 -15.59 -0.25 3.52
CA GLU A 283 -15.88 0.65 2.38
C GLU A 283 -16.06 -0.10 1.06
N ALA A 284 -15.81 -1.42 1.04
CA ALA A 284 -15.93 -2.21 -0.17
C ALA A 284 -17.33 -2.78 -0.38
N HIS A 285 -17.82 -2.71 -1.61
CA HIS A 285 -19.16 -3.20 -1.98
C HIS A 285 -19.14 -4.66 -2.44
N PRO A 286 -20.24 -5.41 -2.26
CA PRO A 286 -20.36 -6.75 -2.80
C PRO A 286 -20.11 -6.77 -4.31
N VAL A 287 -19.44 -7.81 -4.81
CA VAL A 287 -19.09 -7.90 -6.24
C VAL A 287 -19.25 -9.30 -6.78
N THR A 288 -19.69 -9.38 -8.04
CA THR A 288 -19.61 -10.59 -8.85
C THR A 288 -18.45 -10.45 -9.82
N GLY A 289 -17.48 -11.37 -9.71
CA GLY A 289 -16.33 -11.50 -10.59
C GLY A 289 -16.68 -12.03 -11.98
N TYR A 290 -15.69 -12.04 -12.87
CA TYR A 290 -15.91 -12.37 -14.29
C TYR A 290 -16.34 -13.83 -14.53
N THR A 291 -16.02 -14.74 -13.61
CA THR A 291 -16.43 -16.17 -13.63
C THR A 291 -17.75 -16.42 -12.90
N GLY A 292 -18.41 -15.39 -12.39
CA GLY A 292 -19.62 -15.51 -11.56
C GLY A 292 -19.35 -15.69 -10.06
N LYS A 293 -18.08 -15.80 -9.63
CA LYS A 293 -17.72 -15.85 -8.21
C LYS A 293 -18.18 -14.58 -7.49
N VAL A 294 -18.77 -14.70 -6.31
CA VAL A 294 -19.28 -13.58 -5.51
C VAL A 294 -18.35 -13.32 -4.33
N ARG A 295 -18.16 -12.05 -3.98
CA ARG A 295 -17.53 -11.62 -2.73
C ARG A 295 -18.47 -10.66 -2.02
N HIS A 296 -18.82 -11.01 -0.80
CA HIS A 296 -19.70 -10.24 0.08
C HIS A 296 -18.96 -9.08 0.75
N SER A 297 -19.69 -8.05 1.19
CA SER A 297 -19.11 -6.96 1.97
C SER A 297 -19.14 -7.29 3.46
N LEU A 298 -18.14 -6.84 4.21
CA LEU A 298 -18.16 -6.95 5.67
C LEU A 298 -19.38 -6.24 6.28
N SER A 299 -19.80 -5.13 5.67
CA SER A 299 -20.94 -4.31 6.11
C SER A 299 -22.28 -5.06 6.11
N GLU A 300 -22.39 -6.18 5.38
CA GLU A 300 -23.57 -7.05 5.38
C GLU A 300 -23.69 -7.87 6.68
N PHE A 301 -22.60 -8.02 7.44
CA PHE A 301 -22.53 -8.89 8.61
C PHE A 301 -22.11 -8.18 9.90
N TRP A 302 -21.33 -7.10 9.79
CA TRP A 302 -20.75 -6.41 10.92
C TRP A 302 -20.66 -4.91 10.66
N GLN A 303 -20.98 -4.12 11.69
CA GLN A 303 -20.79 -2.67 11.72
C GLN A 303 -20.17 -2.26 13.06
N PRO A 304 -19.38 -1.17 13.10
CA PRO A 304 -18.72 -0.67 14.31
C PRO A 304 -19.68 -0.24 15.43
#